data_AF-A0A3C1DS30-F1
#
_entry.id   AF-A0A3C1DS30-F1
#
_cell.length_a   1.000
_cell.length_b   1.000
_cell.length_c   1.000
_cell.angle_alpha   90.00
_cell.angle_beta   90.00
_cell.angle_gamma   90.00
#
_symmetry.space_group_name_H-M   'P 1'
#
loop_
_entity.id
_entity.type
_entity.pdbx_description
1 polymer ?
#
loop_
_entity_poly.entity_id
_entity_poly.type
_entity_poly.pdbx_seq_one_letter_code
_entity_poly.pdbx_strand_id
1 'polypeptide(L)'
;DVVEKKMGFGGLPKIDPEEVDRSAAPVKEVVLTGDQIDLTTFAFIQTNPADAGRYMTTGSVIMEDEQLGRNVGTYRCQIKGPRQIGVNPEPTQDGWRMLMAAKQRGDKVFKCSIV
;
A
#
# COMPACT_ATOMS: atom_id res chain seq x y z
N ASP A 1 -3.69 24.25 5.14
CA ASP A 1 -3.35 23.23 4.12
C ASP A 1 -2.50 23.85 2.99
N VAL A 2 -1.59 23.11 2.33
CA VAL A 2 -0.83 23.61 1.16
C VAL A 2 -1.77 23.87 -0.03
N VAL A 3 -2.85 23.09 -0.14
CA VAL A 3 -3.90 23.26 -1.14
C VAL A 3 -4.61 24.60 -0.93
N GLU A 4 -4.99 24.93 0.30
CA GLU A 4 -5.61 26.22 0.63
C GLU A 4 -4.71 27.41 0.29
N LYS A 5 -3.41 27.32 0.66
CA LYS A 5 -2.43 28.37 0.37
C LYS A 5 -2.21 28.60 -1.13
N LYS A 6 -2.40 27.58 -1.97
CA LYS A 6 -2.17 27.67 -3.42
C LYS A 6 -3.42 27.96 -4.23
N MET A 7 -4.58 27.48 -3.79
CA MET A 7 -5.81 27.49 -4.58
C MET A 7 -6.80 28.59 -4.17
N GLY A 8 -6.59 29.26 -3.03
CA GLY A 8 -7.43 30.39 -2.60
C GLY A 8 -8.84 30.01 -2.12
N PHE A 9 -9.14 28.72 -2.02
CA PHE A 9 -10.33 28.17 -1.35
C PHE A 9 -9.92 27.06 -0.39
N GLY A 10 -10.79 26.77 0.59
CA GLY A 10 -10.63 25.86 1.75
C GLY A 10 -10.33 24.38 1.45
N GLY A 11 -9.73 24.06 0.31
CA GLY A 11 -9.65 22.71 -0.24
C GLY A 11 -11.00 22.24 -0.80
N LEU A 12 -11.00 21.03 -1.37
CA LEU A 12 -12.24 20.34 -1.71
C LEU A 12 -12.80 19.65 -0.46
N PRO A 13 -14.13 19.62 -0.26
CA PRO A 13 -14.72 18.85 0.82
C PRO A 13 -14.32 17.37 0.66
N LYS A 14 -13.82 16.79 1.75
CA LYS A 14 -13.50 15.37 1.79
C LYS A 14 -14.80 14.58 1.96
N ILE A 15 -14.90 13.47 1.24
CA ILE A 15 -15.99 12.51 1.36
C ILE A 15 -15.38 11.26 1.95
N ASP A 16 -15.91 10.84 3.10
CA ASP A 16 -15.44 9.63 3.75
C ASP A 16 -15.90 8.38 2.97
N PRO A 17 -15.11 7.30 2.95
CA PRO A 17 -15.52 6.06 2.31
C PRO A 17 -16.69 5.43 3.05
N GLU A 18 -17.61 4.84 2.31
CA GLU A 18 -18.70 4.03 2.88
C GLU A 18 -18.21 2.60 3.12
N GLU A 19 -18.45 2.08 4.32
CA GLU A 19 -18.23 0.67 4.61
C GLU A 19 -19.38 -0.16 4.03
N VAL A 20 -19.01 -1.21 3.30
CA VAL A 20 -19.96 -2.16 2.71
C VAL A 20 -19.85 -3.52 3.38
N ASP A 21 -20.96 -4.26 3.45
CA ASP A 21 -20.95 -5.62 3.95
C ASP A 21 -20.01 -6.49 3.10
N ARG A 22 -19.36 -7.46 3.74
CA ARG A 22 -18.47 -8.41 3.07
C ARG A 22 -19.16 -9.12 1.90
N SER A 23 -20.43 -9.48 2.04
CA SER A 23 -21.21 -10.14 0.99
C SER A 23 -21.44 -9.25 -0.23
N ALA A 24 -21.29 -7.94 -0.09
CA ALA A 24 -21.39 -6.96 -1.16
C ALA A 24 -20.02 -6.54 -1.74
N ALA A 25 -18.92 -7.17 -1.31
CA ALA A 25 -17.56 -6.82 -1.72
C ALA A 25 -16.97 -7.88 -2.68
N PRO A 26 -16.97 -7.68 -4.01
CA PRO A 26 -16.50 -8.69 -4.99
C PRO A 26 -15.03 -9.10 -4.79
N VAL A 27 -14.19 -8.20 -4.27
CA VAL A 27 -12.78 -8.49 -3.92
C VAL A 27 -12.63 -9.59 -2.85
N LYS A 28 -13.72 -10.01 -2.21
CA LYS A 28 -13.75 -11.07 -1.18
C LYS A 28 -14.25 -12.42 -1.70
N GLU A 29 -14.56 -12.56 -3.00
CA GLU A 29 -15.01 -13.82 -3.60
C GLU A 29 -13.95 -14.94 -3.53
N VAL A 30 -12.69 -14.58 -3.74
CA VAL A 30 -11.55 -15.52 -3.64
C VAL A 30 -10.62 -15.06 -2.52
N VAL A 31 -10.42 -15.94 -1.53
CA VAL A 31 -9.52 -15.67 -0.40
C VAL A 31 -8.56 -16.83 -0.23
N LEU A 32 -7.29 -16.57 -0.47
CA LEU A 32 -6.19 -17.51 -0.23
C LEU A 32 -5.48 -17.13 1.07
N THR A 33 -5.26 -18.11 1.95
CA THR A 33 -4.59 -17.88 3.24
C THR A 33 -3.48 -18.89 3.49
N GLY A 34 -2.50 -18.52 4.33
CA GLY A 34 -1.40 -19.41 4.73
C GLY A 34 -0.68 -20.04 3.54
N ASP A 35 -0.70 -21.37 3.49
CA ASP A 35 0.00 -22.12 2.44
C ASP A 35 -0.66 -22.04 1.06
N GLN A 36 -1.92 -21.60 0.98
CA GLN A 36 -2.60 -21.38 -0.30
C GLN A 36 -2.09 -20.14 -1.05
N ILE A 37 -1.34 -19.26 -0.36
CA ILE A 37 -0.77 -18.06 -0.97
C ILE A 37 0.45 -18.44 -1.80
N ASP A 38 0.38 -18.17 -3.10
CA ASP A 38 1.54 -18.20 -3.99
C ASP A 38 1.49 -17.04 -5.00
N LEU A 39 2.21 -15.97 -4.68
CA LEU A 39 2.38 -14.79 -5.53
C LEU A 39 3.05 -15.10 -6.88
N THR A 40 3.76 -16.23 -6.99
CA THR A 40 4.50 -16.57 -8.20
C THR A 40 3.61 -17.10 -9.32
N THR A 41 2.39 -17.52 -8.98
CA THR A 41 1.35 -18.00 -9.92
C THR A 41 0.76 -16.90 -10.79
N PHE A 42 0.81 -15.64 -10.33
CA PHE A 42 0.32 -14.50 -11.07
C PHE A 42 1.34 -14.06 -12.14
N ALA A 43 0.81 -13.59 -13.27
CA ALA A 43 1.58 -13.15 -14.43
C ALA A 43 2.17 -11.72 -14.24
N PHE A 44 2.76 -11.44 -13.07
CA PHE A 44 3.55 -10.22 -12.89
C PHE A 44 4.73 -10.21 -13.85
N ILE A 45 5.05 -9.03 -14.39
CA ILE A 45 6.13 -8.90 -15.37
C ILE A 45 7.41 -8.41 -14.71
N GLN A 46 8.53 -8.88 -15.26
CA GLN A 46 9.81 -8.22 -15.11
C GLN A 46 9.92 -7.25 -16.28
N THR A 47 9.82 -5.95 -16.00
CA THR A 47 9.68 -4.92 -17.06
C THR A 47 10.99 -4.73 -17.82
N ASN A 48 12.13 -4.77 -17.14
CA ASN A 48 13.45 -4.59 -17.75
C ASN A 48 14.36 -5.80 -17.53
N PRO A 49 15.27 -6.13 -18.47
CA PRO A 49 16.20 -7.25 -18.33
C PRO A 49 17.09 -7.16 -17.07
N ALA A 50 17.42 -5.95 -16.61
CA ALA A 50 18.27 -5.71 -15.45
C ALA A 50 17.50 -5.53 -14.12
N ASP A 51 16.17 -5.63 -14.13
CA ASP A 51 15.40 -5.58 -12.89
C ASP A 51 15.74 -6.78 -11.98
N ALA A 52 15.69 -6.57 -10.67
CA ALA A 52 15.93 -7.63 -9.69
C ALA A 52 14.82 -8.71 -9.62
N GLY A 53 13.85 -8.69 -10.54
CA GLY A 53 12.75 -9.65 -10.63
C GLY A 53 11.43 -9.02 -11.11
N ARG A 54 10.33 -9.72 -10.87
CA ARG A 54 8.97 -9.27 -11.22
C ARG A 54 8.49 -8.19 -10.26
N TYR A 55 7.71 -7.23 -10.77
CA TYR A 55 7.14 -6.14 -9.98
C TYR A 55 5.63 -6.01 -10.18
N MET A 56 4.93 -5.67 -9.10
CA MET A 56 3.63 -5.01 -9.16
C MET A 56 3.87 -3.50 -9.16
N THR A 57 3.43 -2.82 -10.22
CA THR A 57 3.78 -1.41 -10.50
C THR A 57 2.64 -0.43 -10.26
N THR A 58 1.39 -0.92 -10.16
CA THR A 58 0.18 -0.11 -10.05
C THR A 58 -0.57 -0.32 -8.74
N GLY A 59 0.02 -1.05 -7.79
CA GLY A 59 -0.62 -1.34 -6.50
C GLY A 59 -0.75 -0.08 -5.64
N SER A 60 -1.92 0.11 -5.05
CA SER A 60 -2.18 1.10 -4.01
C SER A 60 -1.86 0.50 -2.65
N VAL A 61 -0.80 0.98 -2.01
CA VAL A 61 -0.40 0.55 -0.67
C VAL A 61 -1.10 1.42 0.36
N ILE A 62 -2.04 0.81 1.08
CA ILE A 62 -2.84 1.45 2.12
C ILE A 62 -2.17 1.18 3.47
N MET A 63 -1.85 2.26 4.17
CA MET A 63 -1.22 2.28 5.48
C MET A 63 -2.07 3.14 6.43
N GLU A 64 -2.21 2.69 7.67
CA GLU A 64 -2.95 3.41 8.71
C GLU A 64 -2.03 3.52 9.93
N ASP A 65 -1.86 4.74 10.43
CA ASP A 65 -1.12 5.04 11.65
C ASP A 65 -2.02 5.89 12.55
N GLU A 66 -2.15 5.52 13.82
CA GLU A 66 -3.07 6.20 14.75
C GLU A 66 -2.74 7.69 14.96
N GLN A 67 -1.49 8.10 14.75
CA GLN A 67 -1.03 9.47 14.95
C GLN A 67 -0.90 10.24 13.64
N LEU A 68 -0.48 9.57 12.56
CA LEU A 68 -0.23 10.19 11.25
C LEU A 68 -1.41 10.05 10.27
N GLY A 69 -2.41 9.25 10.60
CA GLY A 69 -3.60 8.99 9.80
C GLY A 69 -3.37 7.98 8.67
N ARG A 70 -4.20 8.08 7.62
CA ARG A 70 -4.17 7.20 6.45
C ARG A 70 -3.24 7.71 5.37
N ASN A 71 -2.45 6.79 4.80
CA ASN A 71 -1.72 6.98 3.56
C ASN A 71 -2.18 5.97 2.51
N VAL A 72 -2.40 6.45 1.28
CA VAL A 72 -2.64 5.61 0.10
C VAL A 72 -1.62 6.03 -0.95
N GLY A 73 -0.58 5.20 -1.12
CA GLY A 73 0.55 5.52 -1.99
C GLY A 73 0.79 4.46 -3.05
N THR A 74 1.14 4.88 -4.26
CA THR A 74 1.64 3.97 -5.30
C THR A 74 3.13 3.75 -5.11
N TYR A 75 3.51 2.54 -4.69
CA TYR A 75 4.91 2.16 -4.46
C TYR A 75 5.31 0.98 -5.33
N ARG A 76 6.59 0.88 -5.65
CA ARG A 76 7.14 -0.29 -6.35
C ARG A 76 7.13 -1.49 -5.40
N CYS A 77 6.48 -2.56 -5.84
CA CYS A 77 6.31 -3.78 -5.06
C CYS A 77 7.02 -4.95 -5.76
N GLN A 78 8.23 -5.30 -5.31
CA GLN A 78 9.01 -6.42 -5.86
C GLN A 78 8.44 -7.75 -5.36
N ILE A 79 8.20 -8.71 -6.25
CA ILE A 79 7.88 -10.09 -5.86
C ILE A 79 9.17 -10.79 -5.44
N LYS A 80 9.29 -11.16 -4.15
CA LYS A 80 10.50 -11.80 -3.58
C LYS A 80 10.32 -13.30 -3.30
N GLY A 81 9.16 -13.85 -3.62
CA GLY A 81 8.83 -15.26 -3.44
C GLY A 81 7.31 -15.46 -3.36
N PRO A 82 6.83 -16.69 -3.06
CA PRO A 82 5.40 -17.00 -3.01
C PRO A 82 4.64 -16.21 -1.94
N ARG A 83 5.32 -15.75 -0.88
CA ARG A 83 4.69 -15.09 0.28
C ARG A 83 5.44 -13.84 0.76
N GLN A 84 6.25 -13.24 -0.11
CA GLN A 84 7.05 -12.06 0.26
C GLN A 84 7.03 -11.01 -0.86
N ILE A 85 6.71 -9.77 -0.46
CA ILE A 85 6.76 -8.59 -1.31
C ILE A 85 7.75 -7.60 -0.68
N GLY A 86 8.65 -7.05 -1.49
CA GLY A 86 9.45 -5.88 -1.12
C GLY A 86 8.70 -4.61 -1.48
N VAL A 87 8.37 -3.78 -0.49
CA VAL A 87 7.69 -2.50 -0.69
C VAL A 87 8.69 -1.37 -0.44
N ASN A 88 8.82 -0.43 -1.38
CA ASN A 88 9.75 0.70 -1.25
C ASN A 88 9.02 2.06 -1.33
N PRO A 89 8.66 2.64 -0.17
CA PRO A 89 8.40 4.07 -0.09
C PRO A 89 9.74 4.82 0.09
N GLU A 90 10.00 5.78 -0.78
CA GLU A 90 11.22 6.59 -0.77
C GLU A 90 11.25 7.57 0.42
N PRO A 91 12.46 7.98 0.87
CA PRO A 91 12.60 9.05 1.84
C PRO A 91 11.75 10.26 1.47
N THR A 92 11.10 10.86 2.47
CA THR A 92 10.12 11.96 2.36
C THR A 92 8.69 11.59 1.97
N GLN A 93 8.43 10.39 1.44
CA GLN A 93 7.06 9.93 1.18
C GLN A 93 6.33 9.57 2.48
N ASP A 94 5.01 9.71 2.51
CA ASP A 94 4.23 9.51 3.74
C ASP A 94 4.31 8.07 4.26
N GLY A 95 4.29 7.06 3.38
CA GLY A 95 4.54 5.67 3.76
C GLY A 95 5.93 5.46 4.40
N TRP A 96 6.97 6.16 3.93
CA TRP A 96 8.30 6.09 4.54
C TRP A 96 8.29 6.73 5.93
N ARG A 97 7.63 7.90 6.09
CA ARG A 97 7.49 8.58 7.38
C ARG A 97 6.76 7.71 8.40
N MET A 98 5.68 7.04 7.99
CA MET A 98 4.94 6.10 8.82
C MET A 98 5.80 4.92 9.28
N LEU A 99 6.53 4.27 8.35
CA LEU A 99 7.42 3.16 8.70
C LEU A 99 8.55 3.60 9.65
N MET A 100 9.09 4.80 9.47
CA MET A 100 10.12 5.33 10.38
C MET A 100 9.56 5.67 11.76
N ALA A 101 8.37 6.25 11.84
CA ALA A 101 7.69 6.53 13.11
C ALA A 101 7.39 5.22 13.86
N ALA A 102 6.85 4.20 13.19
CA ALA A 102 6.64 2.88 13.75
C ALA A 102 7.94 2.25 14.27
N LYS A 103 9.00 2.31 13.47
CA LYS A 103 10.34 1.85 13.88
C LYS A 103 10.84 2.59 15.12
N GLN A 104 10.63 3.91 15.22
CA GLN A 104 11.02 4.73 16.37
C GLN A 104 10.25 4.36 17.64
N ARG A 105 8.96 3.99 17.52
CA ARG A 105 8.14 3.46 18.62
C ARG A 105 8.56 2.04 19.06
N GLY A 106 9.38 1.35 18.26
CA GLY A 106 9.85 0.01 18.53
C GLY A 106 9.03 -1.09 17.84
N ASP A 107 8.06 -0.72 17.00
CA ASP A 107 7.20 -1.64 16.28
C ASP A 107 8.04 -2.57 15.39
N LYS A 108 7.76 -3.88 15.47
CA LYS A 108 8.40 -4.91 14.61
C LYS A 108 7.60 -5.23 13.37
N VAL A 109 6.30 -4.90 13.41
CA VAL A 109 5.34 -5.21 12.35
C VAL A 109 4.52 -3.95 12.11
N PHE A 110 4.43 -3.56 10.84
CA PHE A 110 3.50 -2.52 10.38
C PHE A 110 2.54 -3.18 9.39
N LYS A 111 1.23 -3.09 9.66
CA LYS A 111 0.22 -3.70 8.80
C LYS A 111 -0.07 -2.77 7.62
N CYS A 112 -0.18 -3.35 6.43
CA CYS A 112 -0.62 -2.64 5.24
C CYS A 112 -1.51 -3.54 4.37
N SER A 113 -2.21 -2.94 3.42
CA SER A 113 -2.91 -3.62 2.34
C SER A 113 -2.37 -3.13 1.00
N ILE A 114 -2.35 -3.99 -0.01
CA ILE A 114 -1.98 -3.64 -1.39
C ILE A 114 -3.16 -4.04 -2.27
N VAL A 115 -3.69 -3.08 -3.03
CA VAL A 115 -4.85 -3.24 -3.93
C VAL A 115 -4.45 -2.88 -5.35
#